data_AF-V9G682-F1
#
_entry.id   AF-V9G682-F1
#
_cell.length_a   1.000
_cell.length_b   1.000
_cell.length_c   1.000
_cell.angle_alpha   90.00
_cell.angle_beta   90.00
_cell.angle_gamma   90.00
#
_symmetry.space_group_name_H-M   'P 1'
#
loop_
_entity.id
_entity.type
_entity.pdbx_description
1 polymer ?
#
loop_
_entity_poly.entity_id
_entity_poly.type
_entity_poly.pdbx_seq_one_letter_code
_entity_poly.pdbx_strand_id
1 'polypeptide(L)'
;MASKRTIRHGVVALTTAGVVGLGAIGVPSVLAQQQLSAAPAPVAKANDYAAESALNTLMSFYKPALKGQFPGAVSGLTVGASTKQDVFKKIGEPSVPGKHADDFDQYGANMGNPGYAFSYKLNKLREMRYFGTNVERQTNIGGITIKMLKQHWYAPTSQTTFKNGNSKQTKITYDRGAYKLEFIFNNSTDLDHINLLKK
;
A
#
# COMPACT_ATOMS: atom_id res chain seq x y z
N MET A 1 13.47 -45.37 -9.79
CA MET A 1 12.47 -45.26 -10.87
C MET A 1 12.01 -43.81 -10.94
N ALA A 2 12.38 -43.08 -11.99
CA ALA A 2 12.15 -41.64 -12.11
C ALA A 2 10.97 -41.38 -13.07
N SER A 3 9.91 -40.73 -12.59
CA SER A 3 8.74 -40.38 -13.39
C SER A 3 8.90 -38.99 -14.01
N LYS A 4 9.26 -38.95 -15.30
CA LYS A 4 9.23 -37.74 -16.13
C LYS A 4 7.79 -37.21 -16.25
N ARG A 5 7.56 -35.95 -15.89
CA ARG A 5 6.34 -35.21 -16.27
C ARG A 5 6.66 -34.33 -17.48
N THR A 6 6.03 -34.64 -18.60
CA THR A 6 6.16 -33.94 -19.88
C THR A 6 5.24 -32.72 -19.89
N ILE A 7 5.80 -31.53 -20.09
CA ILE A 7 5.08 -30.27 -20.29
C ILE A 7 4.66 -30.20 -21.77
N ARG A 8 3.35 -30.07 -22.03
CA ARG A 8 2.80 -29.87 -23.38
C ARG A 8 2.74 -28.38 -23.69
N HIS A 9 3.60 -27.91 -24.58
CA HIS A 9 3.53 -26.56 -25.16
C HIS A 9 2.55 -26.58 -26.33
N GLY A 10 1.43 -25.85 -26.20
CA GLY A 10 0.49 -25.61 -27.28
C GLY A 10 0.97 -24.44 -28.15
N VAL A 11 1.42 -24.75 -29.36
CA VAL A 11 1.74 -23.77 -30.40
C VAL A 11 0.45 -23.47 -31.17
N VAL A 12 -0.03 -22.23 -31.14
CA VAL A 12 -1.13 -21.76 -31.99
C VAL A 12 -0.53 -21.02 -33.17
N ALA A 13 -0.64 -21.64 -34.34
CA ALA A 13 -0.26 -21.04 -35.62
C ALA A 13 -1.38 -20.11 -36.10
N LEU A 14 -1.05 -18.84 -36.34
CA LEU A 14 -1.94 -17.88 -37.02
C LEU A 14 -1.45 -17.73 -38.46
N THR A 15 -2.19 -18.33 -39.39
CA THR A 15 -1.98 -18.24 -40.83
C THR A 15 -2.41 -16.87 -41.35
N THR A 16 -1.49 -16.17 -42.00
CA THR A 16 -1.73 -14.93 -42.74
C THR A 16 -2.34 -15.26 -44.10
N ALA A 17 -3.54 -14.76 -44.37
CA ALA A 17 -4.12 -14.74 -45.72
C ALA A 17 -4.08 -13.30 -46.24
N GLY A 18 -3.13 -13.03 -47.14
CA GLY A 18 -3.09 -11.81 -47.92
C GLY A 18 -4.10 -11.86 -49.07
N VAL A 19 -4.77 -10.76 -49.34
CA VAL A 19 -5.52 -10.56 -50.59
C VAL A 19 -5.03 -9.26 -51.22
N VAL A 20 -4.39 -9.42 -52.39
CA VAL A 20 -4.06 -8.36 -53.33
C VAL A 20 -5.28 -8.15 -54.22
N GLY A 21 -5.76 -6.90 -54.33
CA GLY A 21 -6.82 -6.52 -55.26
C GLY A 21 -6.49 -5.22 -55.95
N LEU A 22 -6.05 -5.30 -57.21
CA LEU A 22 -5.97 -4.21 -58.17
C LEU A 22 -7.36 -3.96 -58.79
N GLY A 23 -7.78 -2.71 -58.92
CA GLY A 23 -9.03 -2.35 -59.62
C GLY A 23 -9.23 -0.84 -59.72
N ALA A 24 -9.56 -0.37 -60.93
CA ALA A 24 -9.42 0.99 -61.45
C ALA A 24 -10.59 1.97 -61.19
N ILE A 25 -10.23 3.25 -61.00
CA ILE A 25 -10.80 4.56 -61.44
C ILE A 25 -12.35 4.76 -61.50
N GLY A 26 -12.86 5.77 -60.78
CA GLY A 26 -14.14 6.44 -61.09
C GLY A 26 -14.71 7.38 -60.01
N VAL A 27 -14.51 8.70 -60.19
CA VAL A 27 -15.26 9.90 -59.67
C VAL A 27 -15.54 10.13 -58.15
N PRO A 28 -15.55 11.42 -57.69
CA PRO A 28 -15.43 11.80 -56.28
C PRO A 28 -16.76 12.07 -55.56
N SER A 29 -16.70 12.13 -54.21
CA SER A 29 -17.74 12.48 -53.22
C SER A 29 -18.75 11.36 -52.96
N VAL A 30 -19.03 10.86 -51.74
CA VAL A 30 -19.13 11.46 -50.40
C VAL A 30 -18.93 10.33 -49.35
N LEU A 31 -18.21 10.61 -48.26
CA LEU A 31 -18.27 9.99 -46.91
C LEU A 31 -18.44 8.46 -46.77
N ALA A 32 -17.34 7.76 -46.45
CA ALA A 32 -17.36 6.60 -45.57
C ALA A 32 -16.00 6.47 -44.85
N GLN A 33 -15.89 7.05 -43.65
CA GLN A 33 -14.78 6.77 -42.74
C GLN A 33 -14.82 5.28 -42.37
N GLN A 34 -13.85 4.51 -42.86
CA GLN A 34 -13.61 3.17 -42.33
C GLN A 34 -13.12 3.30 -40.88
N GLN A 35 -14.03 3.10 -39.93
CA GLN A 35 -13.67 2.84 -38.54
C GLN A 35 -12.84 1.56 -38.48
N LEU A 36 -11.52 1.71 -38.47
CA LEU A 36 -10.63 0.74 -37.86
C LEU A 36 -11.06 0.58 -36.41
N SER A 37 -11.83 -0.46 -36.13
CA SER A 37 -12.09 -0.89 -34.76
C SER A 37 -10.77 -1.38 -34.18
N ALA A 38 -10.05 -0.47 -33.52
CA ALA A 38 -8.97 -0.84 -32.62
C ALA A 38 -9.55 -1.81 -31.60
N ALA A 39 -9.01 -3.02 -31.53
CA ALA A 39 -9.33 -3.93 -30.44
C ALA A 39 -9.09 -3.18 -29.11
N PRO A 40 -10.02 -3.21 -28.15
CA PRO A 40 -9.81 -2.55 -26.88
C PRO A 40 -8.53 -3.14 -26.27
N ALA A 41 -7.55 -2.27 -26.00
CA ALA A 41 -6.42 -2.63 -25.15
C ALA A 41 -6.98 -3.25 -23.86
N PRO A 42 -6.34 -4.28 -23.29
CA PRO A 42 -6.81 -4.87 -22.05
C PRO A 42 -6.88 -3.75 -21.01
N VAL A 43 -8.10 -3.39 -20.62
CA VAL A 43 -8.34 -2.45 -19.53
C VAL A 43 -7.79 -3.17 -18.31
N ALA A 44 -6.61 -2.74 -17.83
CA ALA A 44 -6.13 -3.16 -16.52
C ALA A 44 -7.31 -2.94 -15.56
N LYS A 45 -7.83 -4.03 -14.99
CA LYS A 45 -9.04 -3.93 -14.18
C LYS A 45 -8.68 -3.02 -13.02
N ALA A 46 -9.51 -2.05 -12.66
CA ALA A 46 -9.22 -1.10 -11.57
C ALA A 46 -8.76 -1.80 -10.26
N ASN A 47 -9.14 -3.07 -10.08
CA ASN A 47 -8.68 -3.95 -9.00
C ASN A 47 -7.17 -4.26 -9.03
N ASP A 48 -6.57 -4.42 -10.21
CA ASP A 48 -5.15 -4.73 -10.37
C ASP A 48 -4.30 -3.52 -9.94
N TYR A 49 -4.73 -2.32 -10.34
CA TYR A 49 -4.07 -1.06 -9.92
C TYR A 49 -4.15 -0.83 -8.41
N ALA A 50 -5.34 -1.02 -7.80
CA ALA A 50 -5.50 -0.83 -6.37
C ALA A 50 -4.65 -1.81 -5.55
N ALA A 51 -4.60 -3.09 -5.97
CA ALA A 51 -3.78 -4.10 -5.32
C ALA A 51 -2.28 -3.81 -5.43
N GLU A 52 -1.81 -3.35 -6.61
CA GLU A 52 -0.42 -2.97 -6.81
C GLU A 52 -0.04 -1.73 -5.98
N SER A 53 -0.91 -0.71 -5.94
CA SER A 53 -0.69 0.48 -5.11
C SER A 53 -0.65 0.15 -3.61
N ALA A 54 -1.56 -0.73 -3.14
CA ALA A 54 -1.55 -1.18 -1.76
C ALA A 54 -0.27 -1.97 -1.42
N LEU A 55 0.20 -2.80 -2.36
CA LEU A 55 1.47 -3.51 -2.22
C LEU A 55 2.67 -2.54 -2.17
N ASN A 56 2.69 -1.52 -3.05
CA ASN A 56 3.72 -0.50 -3.03
C ASN A 56 3.72 0.27 -1.70
N THR A 57 2.54 0.61 -1.20
CA THR A 57 2.35 1.20 0.13
C THR A 57 2.93 0.29 1.21
N LEU A 58 2.57 -0.99 1.22
CA LEU A 58 3.09 -1.98 2.17
C LEU A 58 4.63 -2.05 2.12
N MET A 59 5.22 -2.16 0.93
CA MET A 59 6.68 -2.28 0.77
C MET A 59 7.44 -1.00 1.10
N SER A 60 6.78 0.17 1.01
CA SER A 60 7.40 1.46 1.35
C SER A 60 7.85 1.55 2.82
N PHE A 61 7.23 0.78 3.73
CA PHE A 61 7.62 0.71 5.14
C PHE A 61 8.87 -0.15 5.40
N TYR A 62 9.22 -1.06 4.47
CA TYR A 62 10.19 -2.13 4.73
C TYR A 62 11.60 -1.64 5.07
N LYS A 63 12.10 -0.67 4.30
CA LYS A 63 13.45 -0.10 4.51
C LYS A 63 13.45 1.01 5.58
N PRO A 64 12.54 2.00 5.58
CA PRO A 64 12.52 3.07 6.58
C PRO A 64 12.41 2.55 8.02
N ALA A 65 11.66 1.47 8.23
CA ALA A 65 11.48 0.90 9.56
C ALA A 65 12.78 0.40 10.21
N LEU A 66 13.80 0.02 9.43
CA LEU A 66 15.13 -0.33 9.97
C LEU A 66 15.80 0.85 10.69
N LYS A 67 15.42 2.07 10.31
CA LYS A 67 15.91 3.32 10.89
C LYS A 67 14.91 3.92 11.88
N GLY A 68 13.81 3.24 12.19
CA GLY A 68 12.77 3.77 13.07
C GLY A 68 11.98 4.91 12.44
N GLN A 69 11.85 4.92 11.12
CA GLN A 69 11.15 5.96 10.36
C GLN A 69 9.98 5.39 9.56
N PHE A 70 8.99 6.23 9.29
CA PHE A 70 7.96 5.98 8.28
C PHE A 70 8.32 6.62 6.93
N PRO A 71 7.76 6.11 5.82
CA PRO A 71 7.90 6.73 4.50
C PRO A 71 7.07 8.01 4.37
N GLY A 72 7.22 8.72 3.25
CA GLY A 72 6.36 9.87 2.89
C GLY A 72 6.69 11.16 3.65
N ALA A 73 5.65 11.94 3.96
CA ALA A 73 5.78 13.29 4.54
C ALA A 73 6.53 13.33 5.88
N VAL A 74 6.47 12.23 6.64
CA VAL A 74 7.09 12.09 7.96
C VAL A 74 8.49 11.48 7.90
N SER A 75 9.02 11.23 6.70
CA SER A 75 10.36 10.70 6.50
C SER A 75 11.43 11.58 7.16
N GLY A 76 12.40 10.93 7.79
CA GLY A 76 13.42 11.57 8.62
C GLY A 76 13.07 11.64 10.11
N LEU A 77 11.79 11.57 10.49
CA LEU A 77 11.38 11.48 11.88
C LEU A 77 11.69 10.08 12.41
N THR A 78 12.51 10.01 13.45
CA THR A 78 13.07 8.78 13.98
C THR A 78 12.57 8.53 15.39
N VAL A 79 11.94 7.37 15.60
CA VAL A 79 11.50 6.92 16.93
C VAL A 79 12.70 6.84 17.88
N GLY A 80 12.54 7.44 19.07
CA GLY A 80 13.54 7.51 20.13
C GLY A 80 14.56 8.64 19.98
N ALA A 81 14.55 9.39 18.87
CA ALA A 81 15.51 10.46 18.60
C ALA A 81 14.82 11.81 18.32
N SER A 82 13.85 11.85 17.41
CA SER A 82 13.14 13.07 17.05
C SER A 82 12.30 13.60 18.20
N THR A 83 12.16 14.91 18.28
CA THR A 83 11.38 15.61 19.30
C THR A 83 9.99 16.00 18.81
N LYS A 84 9.11 16.43 19.73
CA LYS A 84 7.79 16.98 19.36
C LYS A 84 7.91 18.21 18.44
N GLN A 85 8.91 19.06 18.69
CA GLN A 85 9.17 20.22 17.84
C GLN A 85 9.63 19.82 16.43
N ASP A 86 10.39 18.72 16.29
CA ASP A 86 10.80 18.23 14.96
C ASP A 86 9.59 17.75 14.16
N VAL A 87 8.62 17.09 14.82
CA VAL A 87 7.36 16.71 14.18
C VAL A 87 6.61 17.97 13.72
N PHE A 88 6.51 18.99 14.58
CA PHE A 88 5.80 20.22 14.24
C PHE A 88 6.44 20.99 13.08
N LYS A 89 7.77 21.05 13.05
CA LYS A 89 8.52 21.64 11.93
C LYS A 89 8.31 20.86 10.63
N LYS A 90 8.07 19.54 10.72
CA LYS A 90 7.96 18.67 9.57
C LYS A 90 6.56 18.68 8.94
N ILE A 91 5.51 18.61 9.77
CA ILE A 91 4.13 18.41 9.31
C ILE A 91 3.11 19.38 9.91
N GLY A 92 3.57 20.38 10.66
CA GLY A 92 2.72 21.37 11.33
C GLY A 92 2.17 20.91 12.68
N GLU A 93 1.26 21.70 13.23
CA GLU A 93 0.57 21.39 14.48
C GLU A 93 -0.47 20.28 14.30
N PRO A 94 -0.70 19.45 15.33
CA PRO A 94 -1.68 18.38 15.25
C PRO A 94 -3.10 18.94 15.17
N SER A 95 -3.95 18.28 14.40
CA SER A 95 -5.39 18.57 14.36
C SER A 95 -6.04 18.34 15.72
N VAL A 96 -5.57 17.34 16.47
CA VAL A 96 -5.98 17.08 17.85
C VAL A 96 -4.72 16.86 18.70
N PRO A 97 -4.32 17.84 19.54
CA PRO A 97 -3.16 17.67 20.41
C PRO A 97 -3.48 16.69 21.55
N GLY A 98 -2.49 15.86 21.90
CA GLY A 98 -2.54 15.02 23.09
C GLY A 98 -2.53 15.88 24.35
N LYS A 99 -3.36 15.52 25.35
CA LYS A 99 -3.51 16.30 26.59
C LYS A 99 -2.58 15.80 27.70
N HIS A 100 -2.21 14.52 27.65
CA HIS A 100 -1.42 13.83 28.66
C HIS A 100 -0.14 13.22 28.08
N ALA A 101 0.79 12.82 28.95
CA ALA A 101 2.10 12.32 28.57
C ALA A 101 2.07 11.04 27.72
N ASP A 102 0.96 10.28 27.75
CA ASP A 102 0.78 9.06 26.99
C ASP A 102 -0.15 9.21 25.78
N ASP A 103 -0.72 10.39 25.60
CA ASP A 103 -1.64 10.67 24.50
C ASP A 103 -0.90 10.81 23.18
N PHE A 104 -1.69 10.74 22.11
CA PHE A 104 -1.20 10.96 20.77
C PHE A 104 -1.59 12.35 20.28
N ASP A 105 -0.62 13.05 19.71
CA ASP A 105 -0.87 14.16 18.80
C ASP A 105 -1.38 13.56 17.48
N GLN A 106 -2.61 13.89 17.10
CA GLN A 106 -3.27 13.31 15.91
C GLN A 106 -3.29 14.29 14.75
N TYR A 107 -3.01 13.76 13.56
CA TYR A 107 -3.02 14.45 12.29
C TYR A 107 -4.02 13.75 11.37
N GLY A 108 -5.10 14.44 11.05
CA GLY A 108 -6.14 13.89 10.19
C GLY A 108 -5.63 13.62 8.76
N ALA A 109 -6.14 12.56 8.14
CA ALA A 109 -5.93 12.35 6.71
C ALA A 109 -6.68 13.42 5.92
N ASN A 110 -6.04 13.99 4.88
CA ASN A 110 -6.64 15.01 4.04
C ASN A 110 -6.33 14.76 2.56
N MET A 111 -7.38 14.58 1.76
CA MET A 111 -7.30 14.18 0.35
C MET A 111 -6.45 12.89 0.21
N GLY A 112 -5.29 12.98 -0.45
CA GLY A 112 -4.32 11.89 -0.60
C GLY A 112 -3.22 11.84 0.46
N ASN A 113 -3.22 12.75 1.44
CA ASN A 113 -2.27 12.71 2.55
C ASN A 113 -2.78 11.78 3.65
N PRO A 114 -1.97 10.80 4.08
CA PRO A 114 -2.39 9.87 5.11
C PRO A 114 -2.44 10.52 6.49
N GLY A 115 -3.28 9.96 7.36
CA GLY A 115 -3.37 10.36 8.76
C GLY A 115 -2.24 9.75 9.58
N TYR A 116 -1.83 10.46 10.62
CA TYR A 116 -0.77 10.02 11.54
C TYR A 116 -1.15 10.29 12.99
N ALA A 117 -0.52 9.56 13.90
CA ALA A 117 -0.50 9.90 15.32
C ALA A 117 0.90 9.71 15.90
N PHE A 118 1.30 10.62 16.78
CA PHE A 118 2.62 10.60 17.41
C PHE A 118 2.47 10.67 18.93
N SER A 119 3.07 9.73 19.65
CA SER A 119 3.20 9.85 21.11
C SER A 119 4.65 10.11 21.49
N TYR A 120 4.84 10.78 22.62
CA TYR A 120 6.16 11.23 23.07
C TYR A 120 6.40 10.78 24.51
N LYS A 121 7.67 10.57 24.86
CA LYS A 121 8.11 10.36 26.24
C LYS A 121 9.36 11.19 26.48
N LEU A 122 9.36 12.03 27.52
CA LEU A 122 10.45 12.96 27.81
C LEU A 122 10.85 13.79 26.57
N ASN A 123 9.85 14.33 25.87
CA ASN A 123 9.98 15.11 24.63
C ASN A 123 10.62 14.35 23.43
N LYS A 124 10.75 13.03 23.50
CA LYS A 124 11.22 12.20 22.38
C LYS A 124 10.10 11.36 21.82
N LEU A 125 10.09 11.20 20.50
CA LEU A 125 9.12 10.40 19.79
C LEU A 125 9.18 8.94 20.27
N ARG A 126 8.07 8.42 20.78
CA ARG A 126 7.98 7.08 21.35
C ARG A 126 7.34 6.10 20.37
N GLU A 127 6.29 6.54 19.70
CA GLU A 127 5.51 5.72 18.77
C GLU A 127 4.94 6.61 17.68
N MET A 128 4.99 6.11 16.45
CA MET A 128 4.27 6.67 15.31
C MET A 128 3.20 5.69 14.86
N ARG A 129 2.01 6.20 14.55
CA ARG A 129 0.93 5.44 13.92
C ARG A 129 0.63 6.01 12.55
N TYR A 130 0.39 5.13 11.60
CA TYR A 130 -0.01 5.45 10.23
C TYR A 130 -1.42 4.93 9.99
N PHE A 131 -2.37 5.82 9.70
CA PHE A 131 -3.77 5.49 9.47
C PHE A 131 -4.16 5.45 7.99
N GLY A 132 -3.22 5.69 7.08
CA GLY A 132 -3.51 5.76 5.65
C GLY A 132 -4.42 6.92 5.27
N THR A 133 -4.89 6.90 4.03
CA THR A 133 -5.77 7.95 3.47
C THR A 133 -7.24 7.64 3.72
N ASN A 134 -8.06 8.69 3.72
CA ASN A 134 -9.53 8.55 3.74
C ASN A 134 -10.06 8.29 2.33
N VAL A 135 -9.54 9.03 1.35
CA VAL A 135 -9.89 8.87 -0.07
C VAL A 135 -9.02 7.77 -0.68
N GLU A 136 -9.61 6.95 -1.54
CA GLU A 136 -8.93 5.82 -2.20
C GLU A 136 -8.21 4.88 -1.22
N ARG A 137 -8.75 4.69 -0.01
CA ARG A 137 -8.11 3.87 1.04
C ARG A 137 -7.66 2.48 0.55
N GLN A 138 -8.38 1.90 -0.43
CA GLN A 138 -8.06 0.61 -1.05
C GLN A 138 -6.75 0.60 -1.84
N THR A 139 -6.26 1.75 -2.32
CA THR A 139 -4.94 1.89 -2.95
C THR A 139 -3.82 2.07 -1.92
N ASN A 140 -4.18 2.15 -0.63
CA ASN A 140 -3.30 2.34 0.52
C ASN A 140 -3.51 1.18 1.53
N ILE A 141 -3.55 1.44 2.84
CA ILE A 141 -3.68 0.38 3.85
C ILE A 141 -4.99 -0.39 3.77
N GLY A 142 -6.06 0.19 3.22
CA GLY A 142 -7.33 -0.52 3.04
C GLY A 142 -7.24 -1.70 2.08
N GLY A 143 -6.26 -1.71 1.17
CA GLY A 143 -6.00 -2.86 0.28
C GLY A 143 -4.98 -3.86 0.85
N ILE A 144 -4.34 -3.54 1.98
CA ILE A 144 -3.34 -4.42 2.60
C ILE A 144 -4.05 -5.48 3.43
N THR A 145 -3.94 -6.74 2.99
CA THR A 145 -4.50 -7.90 3.70
C THR A 145 -3.43 -8.64 4.49
N ILE A 146 -3.83 -9.47 5.46
CA ILE A 146 -2.90 -10.36 6.19
C ILE A 146 -2.15 -11.27 5.21
N LYS A 147 -2.84 -11.76 4.17
CA LYS A 147 -2.24 -12.60 3.13
C LYS A 147 -1.14 -11.86 2.38
N MET A 148 -1.43 -10.64 1.91
CA MET A 148 -0.45 -9.80 1.22
C MET A 148 0.75 -9.50 2.13
N LEU A 149 0.50 -9.11 3.38
CA LEU A 149 1.55 -8.86 4.36
C LEU A 149 2.48 -10.08 4.51
N LYS A 150 1.94 -11.27 4.79
CA LYS A 150 2.74 -12.49 4.99
C LYS A 150 3.43 -12.98 3.71
N GLN A 151 2.84 -12.73 2.54
CA GLN A 151 3.43 -13.09 1.26
C GLN A 151 4.70 -12.27 0.96
N HIS A 152 4.74 -11.00 1.36
CA HIS A 152 5.84 -10.09 1.02
C HIS A 152 6.81 -9.81 2.17
N TRP A 153 6.36 -9.92 3.42
CA TRP A 153 7.18 -9.72 4.63
C TRP A 153 7.59 -11.03 5.31
N TYR A 154 7.13 -12.17 4.78
CA TYR A 154 7.39 -13.51 5.30
C TYR A 154 6.83 -13.73 6.72
N ALA A 155 7.51 -14.55 7.53
CA ALA A 155 7.05 -14.89 8.86
C ALA A 155 7.17 -13.69 9.83
N PRO A 156 6.11 -13.35 10.59
CA PRO A 156 6.17 -12.32 11.62
C PRO A 156 6.94 -12.82 12.85
N THR A 157 7.47 -11.88 13.64
CA THR A 157 8.04 -12.17 14.96
C THR A 157 6.96 -12.70 15.91
N SER A 158 5.77 -12.10 15.87
CA SER A 158 4.65 -12.52 16.69
C SER A 158 3.31 -12.13 16.07
N GLN A 159 2.26 -12.83 16.47
CA GLN A 159 0.89 -12.51 16.13
C GLN A 159 0.03 -12.69 17.38
N THR A 160 -0.69 -11.64 17.76
CA THR A 160 -1.58 -11.66 18.93
C THR A 160 -2.93 -11.07 18.59
N THR A 161 -3.92 -11.38 19.40
CA THR A 161 -5.26 -10.84 19.25
C THR A 161 -5.70 -10.22 20.56
N PHE A 162 -6.28 -9.03 20.48
CA PHE A 162 -6.69 -8.26 21.65
C PHE A 162 -8.06 -7.62 21.42
N LYS A 163 -8.73 -7.24 22.51
CA LYS A 163 -9.99 -6.50 22.45
C LYS A 163 -9.69 -5.01 22.38
N ASN A 164 -10.42 -4.31 21.52
CA ASN A 164 -10.46 -2.86 21.44
C ASN A 164 -11.93 -2.43 21.54
N GLY A 165 -12.35 -2.04 22.74
CA GLY A 165 -13.77 -1.93 23.07
C GLY A 165 -14.50 -3.26 22.89
N ASN A 166 -15.56 -3.24 22.08
CA ASN A 166 -16.34 -4.43 21.73
C ASN A 166 -15.77 -5.21 20.53
N SER A 167 -14.76 -4.67 19.86
CA SER A 167 -14.15 -5.27 18.67
C SER A 167 -12.91 -6.09 19.02
N LYS A 168 -12.57 -7.07 18.17
CA LYS A 168 -11.38 -7.90 18.28
C LYS A 168 -10.42 -7.52 17.16
N GLN A 169 -9.18 -7.16 17.49
CA GLN A 169 -8.15 -6.77 16.51
C GLN A 169 -6.96 -7.71 16.57
N THR A 170 -6.38 -8.03 15.41
CA THR A 170 -5.18 -8.86 15.29
C THR A 170 -3.96 -7.98 15.07
N LYS A 171 -2.98 -8.10 15.96
CA LYS A 171 -1.67 -7.47 15.83
C LYS A 171 -0.69 -8.46 15.20
N ILE A 172 -0.04 -8.07 14.11
CA ILE A 172 1.05 -8.82 13.49
C ILE A 172 2.33 -7.98 13.60
N THR A 173 3.35 -8.51 14.27
CA THR A 173 4.58 -7.77 14.58
C THR A 173 5.75 -8.29 13.76
N TYR A 174 6.54 -7.36 13.20
CA TYR A 174 7.81 -7.64 12.53
C TYR A 174 8.94 -6.82 13.16
N ASP A 175 10.00 -7.49 13.57
CA ASP A 175 11.22 -6.85 14.04
C ASP A 175 12.01 -6.29 12.86
N ARG A 176 12.40 -5.02 12.95
CA ARG A 176 13.19 -4.29 11.97
C ARG A 176 14.39 -3.64 12.66
N GLY A 177 15.42 -4.44 12.93
CA GLY A 177 16.61 -3.99 13.66
C GLY A 177 16.28 -3.68 15.12
N ALA A 178 16.54 -2.44 15.55
CA ALA A 178 16.22 -1.95 16.91
C ALA A 178 14.76 -1.51 17.08
N TYR A 179 13.95 -1.64 16.03
CA TYR A 179 12.56 -1.20 15.99
C TYR A 179 11.63 -2.36 15.66
N LYS A 180 10.33 -2.14 15.80
CA LYS A 180 9.29 -3.08 15.38
C LYS A 180 8.17 -2.35 14.66
N LEU A 181 7.61 -3.01 13.65
CA LEU A 181 6.36 -2.63 13.03
C LEU A 181 5.25 -3.53 13.55
N GLU A 182 4.12 -2.94 13.91
CA GLU A 182 2.92 -3.66 14.32
C GLU A 182 1.79 -3.29 13.36
N PHE A 183 1.31 -4.27 12.59
CA PHE A 183 0.16 -4.12 11.70
C PHE A 183 -1.09 -4.52 12.47
N ILE A 184 -2.03 -3.59 12.65
CA ILE A 184 -3.24 -3.78 13.46
C ILE A 184 -4.44 -3.97 12.54
N PHE A 185 -4.95 -5.19 12.48
CA PHE A 185 -6.05 -5.58 11.61
C PHE A 185 -7.36 -5.66 12.37
N ASN A 186 -8.43 -5.06 11.83
CA ASN A 186 -9.80 -5.28 12.28
C ASN A 186 -10.28 -6.69 11.90
N ASN A 187 -9.86 -7.18 10.74
CA ASN A 187 -10.07 -8.54 10.25
C ASN A 187 -8.99 -8.89 9.20
N SER A 188 -9.06 -10.07 8.58
CA SER A 188 -8.02 -10.53 7.65
C SER A 188 -7.76 -9.65 6.42
N THR A 189 -8.69 -8.76 6.08
CA THR A 189 -8.66 -7.91 4.87
C THR A 189 -8.76 -6.42 5.17
N ASP A 190 -8.85 -6.01 6.44
CA ASP A 190 -8.99 -4.61 6.84
C ASP A 190 -7.88 -4.25 7.85
N LEU A 191 -6.85 -3.57 7.34
CA LEU A 191 -5.79 -3.00 8.14
C LEU A 191 -6.25 -1.63 8.67
N ASP A 192 -6.33 -1.53 9.99
CA ASP A 192 -6.76 -0.32 10.70
C ASP A 192 -5.66 0.74 10.67
N HIS A 193 -4.49 0.36 11.17
CA HIS A 193 -3.31 1.22 11.22
C HIS A 193 -2.01 0.40 11.37
N ILE A 194 -0.88 1.07 11.16
CA ILE A 194 0.46 0.52 11.35
C ILE A 194 1.17 1.32 12.43
N ASN A 195 1.76 0.66 13.43
CA ASN A 195 2.57 1.30 14.45
C ASN A 195 4.06 1.05 14.20
N LEU A 196 4.89 2.06 14.47
CA LEU A 196 6.34 1.94 14.55
C LEU A 196 6.82 2.37 15.93
N LEU A 197 7.51 1.46 16.60
CA LEU A 197 8.03 1.65 17.95
C LEU A 197 9.46 1.12 18.05
N LYS A 198 10.16 1.53 19.10
CA LYS A 198 11.39 0.84 19.53
C LYS A 198 11.03 -0.55 20.09
N LYS A 199 11.91 -1.53 19.88
CA LYS A 199 11.74 -2.88 20.44
C LYS A 199 11.96 -2.91 21.95
#